data_AF-A0A821GUH5-F1
#
_entry.id   AF-A0A821GUH5-F1
#
_cell.length_a   1.000
_cell.length_b   1.000
_cell.length_c   1.000
_cell.angle_alpha   90.00
_cell.angle_beta   90.00
_cell.angle_gamma   90.00
#
_symmetry.space_group_name_H-M   'P 1'
#
loop_
_entity.id
_entity.type
_entity.pdbx_description
1 polymer ?
#
loop_
_entity_poly.entity_id
_entity_poly.type
_entity_poly.pdbx_seq_one_letter_code
_entity_poly.pdbx_strand_id
1 'polypeptide(L)'
;MTDQSFNNEIDINRCTGFVYSESRWNCGSWMNKMGSSQKALNKDYSATPRHGSAIELVGLCRATLVWLIQMNKYGHYPYHSIEIASGNSFC
;
A
#
# COMPACT_ATOMS: atom_id res chain seq x y z
N MET A 1 -7.34 12.89 -13.90
CA MET A 1 -7.43 12.44 -12.50
C MET A 1 -8.36 13.39 -11.77
N THR A 2 -9.22 12.88 -10.90
CA THR A 2 -10.10 13.71 -10.05
C THR A 2 -9.32 14.22 -8.83
N ASP A 3 -9.79 15.27 -8.17
CA ASP A 3 -9.17 15.76 -6.92
C ASP A 3 -9.05 14.66 -5.86
N GLN A 4 -10.06 13.79 -5.76
CA GLN A 4 -10.07 12.63 -4.85
C GLN A 4 -8.95 11.63 -5.14
N SER A 5 -8.48 11.53 -6.39
CA SER A 5 -7.42 10.59 -6.75
C SER A 5 -6.02 11.02 -6.29
N PHE A 6 -5.86 12.29 -5.88
CA PHE A 6 -4.62 12.78 -5.27
C PHE A 6 -4.53 12.49 -3.77
N ASN A 7 -5.67 12.25 -3.11
CA ASN A 7 -5.73 11.93 -1.69
C ASN A 7 -5.64 10.42 -1.49
N ASN A 8 -4.43 9.93 -1.22
CA ASN A 8 -4.17 8.52 -0.94
C ASN A 8 -3.78 8.33 0.52
N GLU A 9 -4.43 7.35 1.15
CA GLU A 9 -4.05 6.85 2.46
C GLU A 9 -3.49 5.43 2.29
N ILE A 10 -2.35 5.17 2.94
CA ILE A 10 -1.68 3.88 2.98
C ILE A 10 -1.33 3.60 4.44
N ASP A 11 -1.71 2.43 4.94
CA ASP A 11 -1.46 2.03 6.33
C ASP A 11 -1.30 0.51 6.44
N ILE A 12 -1.04 0.02 7.65
CA ILE A 12 -0.96 -1.39 8.03
C ILE A 12 -2.23 -1.80 8.74
N ASN A 13 -2.92 -2.81 8.21
CA ASN A 13 -4.06 -3.40 8.87
C ASN A 13 -3.56 -4.15 10.11
N ARG A 14 -3.89 -3.67 11.31
CA ARG A 14 -3.31 -4.18 12.56
C ARG A 14 -3.75 -5.61 12.89
N CYS A 15 -4.92 -6.06 12.43
CA CYS A 15 -5.37 -7.42 12.67
C CYS A 15 -4.61 -8.45 11.81
N THR A 16 -4.11 -8.04 10.63
CA THR A 16 -3.46 -8.96 9.65
C THR A 16 -1.97 -8.70 9.43
N GLY A 17 -1.49 -7.51 9.76
CA GLY A 17 -0.15 -7.02 9.43
C GLY A 17 0.05 -6.62 7.97
N PHE A 18 -1.01 -6.56 7.16
CA PHE A 18 -0.90 -6.28 5.72
C PHE A 18 -0.93 -4.78 5.42
N VAL A 19 -0.06 -4.36 4.49
CA VAL A 19 -0.14 -3.04 3.86
C VAL A 19 -1.46 -2.94 3.07
N TYR A 20 -2.15 -1.82 3.16
CA TYR A 20 -3.37 -1.56 2.38
C TYR A 20 -3.48 -0.09 1.97
N SER A 21 -4.37 0.20 1.02
CA SER A 21 -4.76 1.57 0.66
C SER A 21 -6.27 1.67 0.42
N GLU A 22 -6.92 2.76 0.84
CA GLU A 22 -8.39 2.88 0.78
C GLU A 22 -8.92 3.48 -0.55
N SER A 23 -8.06 4.13 -1.35
CA SER A 23 -8.56 4.95 -2.46
C SER A 23 -8.90 4.14 -3.71
N ARG A 24 -10.21 3.97 -3.97
CA ARG A 24 -10.73 3.42 -5.24
C ARG A 24 -10.51 4.32 -6.46
N TRP A 25 -10.17 5.59 -6.25
CA TRP A 25 -10.00 6.59 -7.31
C TRP A 25 -8.58 6.63 -7.85
N ASN A 26 -7.65 5.93 -7.21
CA ASN A 26 -6.26 5.85 -7.62
C ASN A 26 -5.97 4.53 -8.36
N CYS A 27 -4.78 4.46 -8.95
CA CYS A 27 -4.25 3.32 -9.67
C CYS A 27 -2.74 3.16 -9.37
N GLY A 28 -2.35 3.16 -8.10
CA GLY A 28 -0.95 3.22 -7.64
C GLY A 28 -0.14 1.93 -7.82
N SER A 29 -0.79 0.83 -8.24
CA SER A 29 -0.09 -0.39 -8.63
C SER A 29 0.41 -0.32 -10.07
N TRP A 30 1.22 -1.28 -10.51
CA TRP A 30 1.69 -1.35 -11.90
C TRP A 30 0.54 -1.42 -12.94
N MET A 31 -0.62 -1.96 -12.56
CA MET A 31 -1.85 -1.84 -13.35
C MET A 31 -2.44 -0.43 -13.15
N ASN A 32 -1.85 0.58 -13.79
CA ASN A 32 -2.10 1.99 -13.52
C ASN A 32 -2.95 2.71 -14.58
N LYS A 33 -3.88 2.00 -15.26
CA LYS A 33 -4.61 2.64 -16.35
C LYS A 33 -5.64 3.63 -15.81
N MET A 34 -5.32 4.91 -15.95
CA MET A 34 -6.27 6.01 -15.76
C MET A 34 -7.05 6.27 -17.05
N GLY A 35 -8.37 6.32 -16.96
CA GLY A 35 -9.25 6.61 -18.08
C GLY A 35 -9.09 8.06 -18.56
N SER A 36 -9.23 8.26 -19.87
CA SER A 36 -8.99 9.55 -20.53
C SER A 36 -10.07 9.96 -21.53
N SER A 37 -11.07 9.12 -21.78
CA SER A 37 -12.10 9.35 -22.80
C SER A 37 -13.35 9.99 -22.19
N GLN A 38 -13.64 11.21 -22.62
CA GLN A 38 -14.92 11.87 -22.29
C GLN A 38 -16.09 11.20 -22.99
N LYS A 39 -15.92 10.77 -24.26
CA LYS A 39 -16.97 10.11 -25.04
C LYS A 39 -17.41 8.78 -24.40
N ALA A 40 -16.47 8.05 -23.81
CA ALA A 40 -16.74 6.80 -23.11
C ALA A 40 -17.03 6.99 -21.61
N LEU A 41 -17.16 8.25 -21.14
CA LEU A 41 -17.48 8.60 -19.75
C LEU A 41 -16.53 7.97 -18.71
N ASN A 42 -15.26 7.76 -19.08
CA ASN A 42 -14.25 7.16 -18.19
C ASN A 42 -13.09 8.10 -17.87
N LYS A 43 -13.09 9.31 -18.44
CA LYS A 43 -12.05 10.30 -18.18
C LYS A 43 -11.90 10.52 -16.68
N ASP A 44 -10.66 10.49 -16.21
CA ASP A 44 -10.25 10.73 -14.83
C ASP A 44 -10.61 9.64 -13.81
N TYR A 45 -11.17 8.52 -14.27
CA TYR A 45 -11.45 7.35 -13.44
C TYR A 45 -10.42 6.24 -13.64
N SER A 46 -9.99 5.63 -12.54
CA SER A 46 -9.13 4.44 -12.56
C SER A 46 -9.87 3.26 -13.21
N ALA A 47 -9.27 2.65 -14.24
CA ALA A 47 -9.81 1.46 -14.88
C ALA A 47 -9.42 0.17 -14.13
N THR A 48 -8.33 0.22 -13.37
CA THR A 48 -7.77 -0.91 -12.63
C THR A 48 -7.42 -0.50 -11.19
N PRO A 49 -8.39 -0.02 -10.39
CA PRO A 49 -8.12 0.35 -9.01
C PRO A 49 -7.83 -0.92 -8.20
N ARG A 50 -6.65 -0.94 -7.57
CA ARG A 50 -6.20 -2.05 -6.70
C ARG A 50 -6.02 -1.54 -5.28
N HIS A 51 -7.08 -0.92 -4.77
CA HIS A 51 -7.25 -0.57 -3.37
C HIS A 51 -7.38 -1.84 -2.51
N GLY A 52 -7.20 -1.70 -1.21
CA GLY A 52 -7.01 -2.80 -0.26
C GLY A 52 -5.56 -3.30 -0.23
N SER A 53 -5.37 -4.54 0.20
CA SER A 53 -4.06 -5.18 0.32
C SER A 53 -3.64 -5.86 -0.97
N ALA A 54 -2.87 -5.15 -1.81
CA ALA A 54 -2.34 -5.71 -3.04
C ALA A 54 -1.35 -6.86 -2.75
N ILE A 55 -1.57 -8.01 -3.41
CA ILE A 55 -0.81 -9.26 -3.17
C ILE A 55 0.70 -9.03 -3.27
N GLU A 56 1.17 -8.33 -4.30
CA GLU A 56 2.61 -8.10 -4.49
C GLU A 56 3.21 -7.20 -3.41
N LEU A 57 2.46 -6.21 -2.91
CA LEU A 57 2.95 -5.33 -1.84
C LEU A 57 3.06 -6.10 -0.52
N VAL A 58 2.07 -6.95 -0.22
CA VAL A 58 2.13 -7.85 0.95
C VAL A 58 3.31 -8.82 0.82
N GLY A 59 3.49 -9.43 -0.35
CA GLY A 59 4.60 -10.35 -0.62
C GLY A 59 5.97 -9.71 -0.50
N LEU A 60 6.15 -8.54 -1.13
CA LEU A 60 7.40 -7.76 -1.08
C LEU A 60 7.69 -7.26 0.34
N CYS A 61 6.67 -6.80 1.07
CA CYS A 61 6.80 -6.39 2.47
C CYS A 61 7.31 -7.57 3.32
N ARG A 62 6.67 -8.74 3.22
CA ARG A 62 7.10 -9.95 3.93
C ARG A 62 8.54 -10.34 3.57
N ALA A 63 8.88 -10.37 2.28
CA ALA A 63 10.23 -10.73 1.83
C ALA A 63 11.28 -9.78 2.40
N THR A 64 10.99 -8.48 2.39
CA THR A 64 11.85 -7.43 2.95
C THR A 64 12.02 -7.58 4.46
N LEU A 65 10.93 -7.81 5.21
CA LEU A 65 10.98 -8.04 6.65
C LEU A 65 11.81 -9.28 7.01
N VAL A 66 11.63 -10.39 6.28
CA VAL A 66 12.44 -11.60 6.48
C VAL A 66 13.92 -11.30 6.27
N TRP A 67 14.26 -10.55 5.22
CA TRP A 67 15.63 -10.14 4.94
C TRP A 67 16.21 -9.24 6.04
N LEU A 68 15.46 -8.22 6.49
CA LEU A 68 15.87 -7.31 7.56
C LEU A 68 16.12 -8.05 8.89
N ILE A 69 15.27 -9.03 9.23
CA ILE A 69 15.46 -9.86 10.43
C ILE A 69 16.79 -10.62 10.35
N GLN A 70 17.15 -11.17 9.19
CA GLN A 70 18.45 -11.84 9.02
C GLN A 70 19.62 -10.87 9.09
N MET A 71 19.49 -9.70 8.46
CA MET A 71 20.53 -8.67 8.52
C MET A 71 20.74 -8.14 9.94
N ASN A 72 19.68 -8.03 10.74
CA ASN A 72 19.80 -7.67 12.15
C ASN A 72 20.54 -8.75 12.96
N LYS A 73 20.22 -10.03 12.73
CA LYS A 73 20.92 -11.16 13.37
C LYS A 73 22.41 -11.21 13.03
N TYR A 74 22.79 -10.82 11.82
CA TYR A 74 24.18 -10.75 11.39
C TYR A 74 24.90 -9.45 11.79
N GLY A 75 24.21 -8.53 12.48
CA GLY A 75 24.78 -7.24 12.87
C GLY A 75 24.91 -6.23 11.72
N HIS A 76 24.31 -6.50 10.56
CA HIS A 76 24.31 -5.60 9.40
C HIS A 76 23.15 -4.61 9.38
N TYR A 77 22.13 -4.82 10.22
CA TYR A 77 20.98 -3.90 10.35
C TYR A 77 20.68 -3.62 11.83
N PRO A 78 20.70 -2.36 12.30
CA PRO A 78 20.68 -2.08 13.74
C PRO A 78 19.29 -2.12 14.38
N TYR A 79 18.21 -2.08 13.60
CA TYR A 79 16.85 -1.94 14.12
C TYR A 79 16.14 -3.30 14.26
N HIS A 80 15.47 -3.50 15.40
CA HIS A 80 14.69 -4.71 15.70
C HIS A 80 13.19 -4.45 15.94
N SER A 81 12.76 -3.18 15.96
CA SER A 81 11.38 -2.77 16.24
C SER A 81 11.04 -1.47 15.54
N ILE A 82 9.75 -1.17 15.46
CA ILE A 82 9.21 0.10 15.00
C ILE A 82 8.35 0.73 16.09
N GLU A 83 8.26 2.05 16.08
CA GLU A 83 7.26 2.77 16.87
C GLU A 83 6.01 2.96 16.01
N ILE A 84 4.86 2.79 16.65
CA ILE A 84 3.56 2.99 16.02
C ILE A 84 2.90 4.17 16.71
N ALA A 85 2.36 5.12 15.94
CA ALA A 85 1.65 6.27 16.49
C ALA A 85 0.59 5.82 17.51
N SER A 86 0.66 6.42 18.70
CA SER A 86 -0.19 6.11 19.86
C SER A 86 -1.64 6.47 19.56
N GLY A 87 -2.55 5.49 19.69
CA GLY A 87 -4.00 5.68 19.50
C GLY A 87 -4.76 4.45 19.01
N ASN A 88 -4.07 3.46 18.44
CA ASN A 88 -4.71 2.28 17.86
C ASN A 88 -4.09 1.01 18.48
N SER A 89 -4.86 0.25 19.26
CA SER A 89 -4.41 -1.06 19.74
C SER A 89 -4.33 -2.07 18.59
N PHE A 90 -3.51 -3.10 18.73
CA PHE A 90 -3.66 -4.29 17.89
C PHE A 90 -5.02 -4.94 18.19
N CYS A 91 -5.65 -5.48 17.15
CA CYS A 91 -6.61 -6.56 17.31
C CYS A 91 -5.80 -7.80 17.75
#